data_AF-A0A0M2REX9-F1
#
_entry.id   AF-A0A0M2REX9-F1
#
_cell.length_a   1.000
_cell.length_b   1.000
_cell.length_c   1.000
_cell.angle_alpha   90.00
_cell.angle_beta   90.00
_cell.angle_gamma   90.00
#
_symmetry.space_group_name_H-M   'P 1'
#
loop_
_entity.id
_entity.type
_entity.pdbx_description
1 polymer ?
#
loop_
_entity_poly.entity_id
_entity_poly.type
_entity_poly.pdbx_seq_one_letter_code
_entity_poly.pdbx_strand_id
1 'polypeptide(L)'
;MPDAGPTAVLPRRPLTVGELLDSAVLLLRDQARLLVPLGVLLALAEQLLLHPLRVLAAARPPEWLPVGDRLGTYWLLLAAGAGTEAVIIALLGNPAARAAGAALLGRRARPRELLRPARWVATLLFAAAAGCAVGLAGLAGPAWFVAYGLLGALIPALVVDRVPAYRAPGRALRLAVRGGGRAGAIRLLGYLGWWLLRLGVGLGAYHGLQLLGLFDVQAWALPIATVCWVAVNAVAYPALACLDAVLHLETRMRSEGLDIRLSRAPAGVPEPVLLAVRR
;
A
#
# COMPACT_ATOMS: atom_id res chain seq x y z
N MET A 1 37.67 -9.16 -2.40
CA MET A 1 36.30 -8.97 -2.91
C MET A 1 35.99 -7.49 -2.78
N PRO A 2 35.52 -6.78 -3.81
CA PRO A 2 35.17 -5.38 -3.62
C PRO A 2 33.98 -5.34 -2.67
N ASP A 3 34.12 -4.56 -1.60
CA ASP A 3 33.05 -4.29 -0.64
C ASP A 3 31.84 -3.76 -1.41
N ALA A 4 30.80 -4.59 -1.53
CA ALA A 4 29.50 -4.12 -1.99
C ALA A 4 29.04 -3.10 -0.94
N GLY A 5 29.19 -1.82 -1.25
CA GLY A 5 28.69 -0.73 -0.41
C GLY A 5 27.22 -0.99 -0.03
N PRO A 6 26.75 -0.42 1.10
CA PRO A 6 25.42 -0.70 1.63
C PRO A 6 24.36 -0.62 0.52
N THR A 7 23.59 -1.70 0.35
CA THR A 7 22.57 -1.83 -0.69
C THR A 7 21.61 -0.65 -0.60
N ALA A 8 21.71 0.25 -1.57
CA ALA A 8 20.86 1.44 -1.60
C ALA A 8 19.41 1.01 -1.81
N VAL A 9 18.56 1.29 -0.82
CA VAL A 9 17.11 0.96 -0.84
C VAL A 9 16.41 1.54 -2.07
N LEU A 10 16.88 2.68 -2.60
CA LEU A 10 16.38 3.25 -3.84
C LEU A 10 17.51 3.86 -4.68
N PRO A 11 17.95 3.19 -5.76
CA PRO A 11 18.97 3.75 -6.64
C PRO A 11 18.42 4.96 -7.40
N ARG A 12 19.29 5.94 -7.71
CA ARG A 12 18.95 7.13 -8.51
C ARG A 12 18.94 6.83 -10.02
N ARG A 13 18.21 5.79 -10.43
CA ARG A 13 18.02 5.39 -11.82
C ARG A 13 16.64 4.76 -12.02
N PRO A 14 16.11 4.73 -13.25
CA PRO A 14 14.89 3.98 -13.53
C PRO A 14 15.04 2.48 -13.23
N LEU A 15 14.04 1.89 -12.59
CA LEU A 15 14.09 0.51 -12.07
C LEU A 15 13.23 -0.45 -12.91
N THR A 16 13.67 -1.71 -12.99
CA THR A 16 12.83 -2.81 -13.49
C THR A 16 11.70 -3.14 -12.52
N VAL A 17 10.71 -3.93 -12.95
CA VAL A 17 9.58 -4.32 -12.09
C VAL A 17 10.05 -5.10 -10.87
N GLY A 18 11.01 -6.02 -11.05
CA GLY A 18 11.60 -6.79 -9.95
C GLY A 18 12.34 -5.89 -8.94
N GLU A 19 13.19 -4.98 -9.43
CA GLU A 19 13.91 -4.02 -8.57
C GLU A 19 12.95 -3.09 -7.81
N LEU A 20 11.79 -2.73 -8.40
CA LEU A 20 10.77 -1.92 -7.71
C LEU A 20 10.14 -2.67 -6.54
N LEU A 21 9.79 -3.94 -6.74
CA LEU A 21 9.22 -4.79 -5.71
C LEU A 21 10.24 -5.03 -4.59
N ASP A 22 11.50 -5.30 -4.94
CA ASP A 22 12.58 -5.47 -3.97
C ASP A 22 12.84 -4.18 -3.17
N SER A 23 12.90 -3.03 -3.85
CA SER A 23 13.06 -1.72 -3.20
C SER A 23 11.92 -1.44 -2.21
N ALA A 24 10.67 -1.80 -2.55
CA ALA A 24 9.53 -1.65 -1.66
C ALA A 24 9.64 -2.54 -0.40
N VAL A 25 10.12 -3.78 -0.56
CA VAL A 25 10.35 -4.71 0.56
C VAL A 25 11.53 -4.26 1.42
N LEU A 26 12.63 -3.80 0.82
CA LEU A 26 13.76 -3.22 1.54
C LEU A 26 13.35 -1.98 2.33
N LEU A 27 12.52 -1.10 1.74
CA LEU A 27 11.98 0.06 2.42
C LEU A 27 11.10 -0.34 3.62
N LEU A 28 10.24 -1.34 3.44
CA LEU A 28 9.43 -1.90 4.53
C LEU A 28 10.32 -2.46 5.63
N ARG A 29 11.34 -3.25 5.28
CA ARG A 29 12.30 -3.81 6.24
C ARG A 29 12.98 -2.73 7.05
N ASP A 30 13.40 -1.64 6.40
CA ASP A 30 14.05 -0.52 7.06
C ASP A 30 13.15 0.23 8.03
N GLN A 31 11.84 0.22 7.79
CA GLN A 31 10.83 0.93 8.58
C GLN A 31 9.85 -0.01 9.30
N ALA A 32 10.19 -1.29 9.41
CA ALA A 32 9.29 -2.32 9.93
C ALA A 32 8.82 -2.01 11.36
N ARG A 33 9.71 -1.41 12.17
CA ARG A 33 9.41 -0.97 13.55
C ARG A 33 8.27 0.04 13.66
N LEU A 34 7.96 0.75 12.58
CA LEU A 34 6.83 1.68 12.53
C LEU A 34 5.68 1.11 11.68
N LEU A 35 5.97 0.68 10.46
CA LEU A 35 4.93 0.35 9.49
C LEU A 35 4.20 -0.95 9.82
N VAL A 36 4.89 -1.97 10.35
CA VAL A 36 4.25 -3.25 10.69
C VAL A 36 3.29 -3.10 11.88
N PRO A 37 3.65 -2.46 13.01
CA PRO A 37 2.69 -2.19 14.08
C PRO A 37 1.46 -1.39 13.62
N LEU A 38 1.65 -0.37 12.77
CA LEU A 38 0.52 0.36 12.18
C LEU A 38 -0.32 -0.55 11.28
N GLY A 39 0.32 -1.42 10.49
CA GLY A 39 -0.34 -2.43 9.68
C GLY A 39 -1.19 -3.40 10.52
N VAL A 40 -0.67 -3.89 11.66
CA VAL A 40 -1.42 -4.73 12.61
C VAL A 40 -2.66 -4.01 13.12
N LEU A 41 -2.49 -2.77 13.61
CA LEU A 41 -3.62 -1.99 14.15
C LEU A 41 -4.70 -1.74 13.10
N LEU A 42 -4.30 -1.38 11.88
CA LEU A 42 -5.23 -1.11 10.79
C LEU A 42 -5.90 -2.39 10.27
N ALA A 43 -5.16 -3.51 10.18
CA ALA A 43 -5.72 -4.79 9.80
C ALA A 43 -6.74 -5.31 10.83
N LEU A 44 -6.47 -5.13 12.13
CA LEU A 44 -7.44 -5.44 13.19
C LEU A 44 -8.70 -4.58 13.07
N ALA A 45 -8.52 -3.26 12.86
CA ALA A 45 -9.64 -2.33 12.68
C ALA A 45 -10.48 -2.71 11.45
N GLU A 46 -9.86 -3.15 10.35
CA GLU A 46 -10.55 -3.69 9.19
C GLU A 46 -11.36 -4.94 9.51
N GLN A 47 -10.79 -5.91 10.23
CA GLN A 47 -11.54 -7.12 10.60
C GLN A 47 -12.78 -6.78 11.42
N LEU A 48 -12.66 -5.82 12.35
CA LEU A 48 -13.77 -5.33 13.16
C LEU A 48 -14.82 -4.60 12.30
N LEU A 49 -14.38 -3.71 11.41
CA LEU A 49 -15.26 -2.92 10.55
C LEU A 49 -16.05 -3.79 9.57
N LEU A 50 -15.43 -4.84 9.01
CA LEU A 50 -16.06 -5.72 8.04
C LEU A 50 -16.90 -6.84 8.69
N HIS A 51 -16.75 -7.08 10.00
CA HIS A 51 -17.50 -8.11 10.71
C HIS A 51 -19.03 -8.04 10.52
N PRO A 52 -19.72 -6.89 10.71
CA PRO A 52 -21.17 -6.83 10.50
C PRO A 52 -21.58 -7.19 9.07
N LEU A 53 -20.81 -6.77 8.06
CA LEU A 53 -21.08 -7.12 6.67
C LEU A 53 -20.87 -8.61 6.39
N ARG A 54 -19.88 -9.25 7.04
CA ARG A 54 -19.67 -10.71 6.95
C ARG A 54 -20.84 -11.48 7.54
N VAL A 55 -21.37 -11.05 8.68
CA VAL A 55 -22.55 -11.64 9.30
C VAL A 55 -23.77 -11.51 8.38
N LEU A 56 -24.00 -10.33 7.81
CA LEU A 56 -25.10 -10.10 6.86
C LEU A 56 -24.97 -10.97 5.60
N ALA A 57 -23.76 -11.10 5.04
CA ALA A 57 -23.47 -11.92 3.88
C ALA A 57 -23.43 -13.44 4.18
N ALA A 58 -23.57 -13.84 5.46
CA ALA A 58 -23.35 -15.21 5.92
C ALA A 58 -21.98 -15.78 5.51
N ALA A 59 -20.96 -14.93 5.38
CA ALA A 59 -19.61 -15.31 5.05
C ALA A 59 -18.97 -15.99 6.27
N ARG A 60 -18.63 -17.27 6.15
CA ARG A 60 -18.08 -18.08 7.25
C ARG A 60 -16.56 -18.20 7.15
N PRO A 61 -15.83 -18.17 8.28
CA PRO A 61 -14.41 -18.50 8.27
C PRO A 61 -14.21 -19.98 7.91
N PRO A 62 -13.02 -20.35 7.38
CA PRO A 62 -11.86 -19.48 7.11
C PRO A 62 -11.87 -18.79 5.73
N GLU A 63 -12.67 -19.29 4.78
CA GLU A 63 -12.62 -18.85 3.38
C GLU A 63 -13.40 -17.56 3.15
N TRP A 64 -14.31 -17.22 4.05
CA TRP A 64 -15.22 -16.08 3.95
C TRP A 64 -16.05 -16.09 2.65
N LEU A 65 -16.33 -17.27 2.12
CA LEU A 65 -17.11 -17.46 0.90
C LEU A 65 -18.62 -17.28 1.16
N PRO A 66 -19.39 -16.87 0.13
CA PRO A 66 -20.83 -16.74 0.26
C PRO A 66 -21.48 -18.12 0.41
N VAL A 67 -22.54 -18.18 1.22
CA VAL A 67 -23.39 -19.38 1.36
C VAL A 67 -24.78 -19.05 0.83
N GLY A 68 -25.24 -19.78 -0.18
CA GLY A 68 -26.56 -19.61 -0.80
C GLY A 68 -26.70 -18.35 -1.67
N ASP A 69 -27.92 -17.86 -1.84
CA ASP A 69 -28.28 -16.82 -2.82
C ASP A 69 -27.97 -15.37 -2.37
N ARG A 70 -26.98 -15.18 -1.49
CA ARG A 70 -26.63 -13.88 -0.89
C ARG A 70 -25.58 -13.09 -1.67
N LEU A 71 -25.57 -13.24 -2.99
CA LEU A 71 -24.54 -12.66 -3.86
C LEU A 71 -24.47 -11.14 -3.74
N GLY A 72 -25.60 -10.44 -3.65
CA GLY A 72 -25.63 -8.97 -3.54
C GLY A 72 -24.96 -8.44 -2.26
N THR A 73 -25.26 -9.03 -1.11
CA THR A 73 -24.62 -8.67 0.17
C THR A 73 -23.16 -9.07 0.22
N TYR A 74 -22.81 -10.21 -0.40
CA TYR A 74 -21.42 -10.63 -0.52
C TYR A 74 -20.63 -9.67 -1.42
N TRP A 75 -21.23 -9.20 -2.51
CA TRP A 75 -20.62 -8.20 -3.38
C TRP A 75 -20.40 -6.87 -2.67
N LEU A 76 -21.37 -6.42 -1.86
CA LEU A 76 -21.21 -5.25 -1.00
C LEU A 76 -20.06 -5.44 0.00
N LEU A 77 -19.92 -6.62 0.60
CA LEU A 77 -18.79 -6.96 1.47
C LEU A 77 -17.45 -6.85 0.72
N LEU A 78 -17.35 -7.38 -0.49
CA LEU A 78 -16.13 -7.29 -1.31
C LEU A 78 -15.80 -5.83 -1.68
N ALA A 79 -16.81 -5.05 -2.08
CA ALA A 79 -16.65 -3.64 -2.42
C ALA A 79 -16.23 -2.80 -1.19
N ALA A 80 -16.86 -3.02 -0.03
CA ALA A 80 -16.49 -2.37 1.22
C ALA A 80 -15.08 -2.78 1.68
N GLY A 81 -14.72 -4.05 1.51
CA GLY A 81 -13.37 -4.56 1.73
C GLY A 81 -12.35 -3.84 0.86
N ALA A 82 -12.52 -3.84 -0.45
CA ALA A 82 -11.63 -3.15 -1.38
C ALA A 82 -11.47 -1.65 -1.07
N GLY A 83 -12.57 -0.97 -0.72
CA GLY A 83 -12.54 0.41 -0.26
C GLY A 83 -11.72 0.59 1.02
N THR A 84 -11.96 -0.26 2.02
CA THR A 84 -11.23 -0.22 3.31
C THR A 84 -9.74 -0.48 3.13
N GLU A 85 -9.37 -1.46 2.30
CA GLU A 85 -7.97 -1.75 1.93
C GLU A 85 -7.30 -0.52 1.31
N ALA A 86 -7.98 0.14 0.37
CA ALA A 86 -7.47 1.35 -0.27
C ALA A 86 -7.28 2.51 0.74
N VAL A 87 -8.18 2.68 1.72
CA VAL A 87 -7.99 3.64 2.83
C VAL A 87 -6.71 3.31 3.59
N ILE A 88 -6.55 2.05 4.03
CA ILE A 88 -5.42 1.63 4.87
C ILE A 88 -4.09 1.82 4.15
N ILE A 89 -4.00 1.38 2.89
CA ILE A 89 -2.80 1.55 2.07
C ILE A 89 -2.48 3.04 1.89
N ALA A 90 -3.49 3.90 1.65
CA ALA A 90 -3.29 5.34 1.54
C ALA A 90 -2.80 5.97 2.85
N LEU A 91 -3.35 5.57 4.01
CA LEU A 91 -2.90 6.07 5.31
C LEU A 91 -1.43 5.71 5.57
N LEU A 92 -1.04 4.46 5.30
CA LEU A 92 0.34 3.99 5.40
C LEU A 92 1.25 4.61 4.33
N GLY A 93 0.68 5.03 3.21
CA GLY A 93 1.38 5.72 2.12
C GLY A 93 2.07 7.01 2.56
N ASN A 94 1.58 7.68 3.63
CA ASN A 94 2.23 8.89 4.13
C ASN A 94 3.61 8.60 4.75
N PRO A 95 3.73 7.79 5.84
CA PRO A 95 5.04 7.45 6.38
C PRO A 95 5.91 6.71 5.37
N ALA A 96 5.34 5.85 4.51
CA ALA A 96 6.09 5.17 3.45
C ALA A 96 6.69 6.14 2.42
N ALA A 97 5.94 7.13 1.95
CA ALA A 97 6.41 8.13 1.00
C ALA A 97 7.54 9.00 1.58
N ARG A 98 7.47 9.32 2.88
CA ARG A 98 8.54 10.05 3.58
C ARG A 98 9.80 9.21 3.73
N ALA A 99 9.64 7.93 4.06
CA ALA A 99 10.74 6.99 4.15
C ALA A 99 11.42 6.80 2.78
N ALA A 100 10.65 6.64 1.72
CA ALA A 100 11.18 6.51 0.36
C ALA A 100 11.94 7.77 -0.08
N GLY A 101 11.40 8.97 0.21
CA GLY A 101 12.08 10.23 -0.05
C GLY A 101 13.41 10.35 0.71
N ALA A 102 13.45 9.95 1.98
CA ALA A 102 14.68 9.91 2.77
C ALA A 102 15.69 8.91 2.22
N ALA A 103 15.23 7.70 1.85
CA ALA A 103 16.06 6.65 1.27
C ALA A 103 16.69 7.09 -0.05
N LEU A 104 15.94 7.79 -0.91
CA LEU A 104 16.44 8.34 -2.18
C LEU A 104 17.58 9.35 -1.98
N LEU A 105 17.54 10.06 -0.86
CA LEU A 105 18.56 11.02 -0.46
C LEU A 105 19.73 10.35 0.28
N GLY A 106 19.73 9.02 0.40
CA GLY A 106 20.82 8.25 1.01
C GLY A 106 20.78 8.22 2.53
N ARG A 107 19.64 8.52 3.15
CA ARG A 107 19.51 8.52 4.61
C ARG A 107 18.36 7.64 5.11
N ARG A 108 18.49 7.19 6.36
CA ARG A 108 17.44 6.47 7.06
C ARG A 108 16.62 7.42 7.93
N ALA A 109 15.34 7.57 7.61
CA ALA A 109 14.43 8.36 8.44
C ALA A 109 14.11 7.66 9.76
N ARG A 110 14.02 8.44 10.84
CA ARG A 110 13.59 7.94 12.16
C ARG A 110 12.06 7.87 12.24
N PRO A 111 11.45 6.96 13.04
CA PRO A 111 9.99 6.86 13.16
C PRO A 111 9.29 8.18 13.54
N ARG A 112 9.90 8.96 14.44
CA ARG A 112 9.38 10.29 14.83
C ARG A 112 9.37 11.27 13.65
N GLU A 113 10.41 11.22 12.81
CA GLU A 113 10.48 12.01 11.59
C GLU A 113 9.43 11.56 10.60
N LEU A 114 8.96 10.31 10.58
CA LEU A 114 7.93 9.84 9.67
C LEU A 114 6.52 10.26 10.11
N LEU A 115 6.29 10.49 11.40
CA LEU A 115 4.99 10.88 11.96
C LEU A 115 4.80 12.40 12.14
N ARG A 116 5.87 13.17 12.35
CA ARG A 116 5.86 14.64 12.49
C ARG A 116 6.69 15.28 11.35
N PRO A 117 6.29 16.39 10.69
CA PRO A 117 5.01 17.10 10.63
C PRO A 117 4.18 16.62 9.42
N ALA A 118 3.53 15.45 9.53
CA ALA A 118 2.78 14.90 8.42
C ALA A 118 1.46 15.67 8.19
N ARG A 119 1.07 15.81 6.92
CA ARG A 119 -0.18 16.46 6.50
C ARG A 119 -1.39 15.54 6.71
N TRP A 120 -1.54 15.02 7.94
CA TRP A 120 -2.46 13.95 8.30
C TRP A 120 -3.91 14.26 7.96
N VAL A 121 -4.36 15.51 8.13
CA VAL A 121 -5.73 15.90 7.75
C VAL A 121 -5.95 15.68 6.25
N ALA A 122 -5.05 16.16 5.41
CA ALA A 122 -5.15 15.95 3.96
C ALA A 122 -4.97 14.48 3.58
N THR A 123 -4.11 13.73 4.29
CA THR A 123 -3.95 12.29 4.10
C THR A 123 -5.23 11.53 4.44
N LEU A 124 -5.88 11.85 5.56
CA LEU A 124 -7.15 11.22 5.98
C LEU A 124 -8.25 11.49 4.95
N LEU A 125 -8.38 12.75 4.49
CA LEU A 125 -9.36 13.11 3.46
C LEU A 125 -9.10 12.39 2.14
N PHE A 126 -7.85 12.31 1.68
CA PHE A 126 -7.54 11.58 0.44
C PHE A 126 -7.62 10.07 0.60
N ALA A 127 -7.29 9.51 1.76
CA ALA A 127 -7.47 8.09 2.03
C ALA A 127 -8.96 7.72 2.01
N ALA A 128 -9.81 8.52 2.68
CA ALA A 128 -11.26 8.35 2.63
C ALA A 128 -11.80 8.49 1.21
N ALA A 129 -11.39 9.52 0.46
CA ALA A 129 -11.83 9.71 -0.92
C ALA A 129 -11.39 8.55 -1.84
N ALA A 130 -10.15 8.06 -1.69
CA ALA A 130 -9.65 6.92 -2.45
C ALA A 130 -10.40 5.63 -2.09
N GLY A 131 -10.65 5.39 -0.80
CA GLY A 131 -11.46 4.27 -0.33
C GLY A 131 -12.89 4.30 -0.86
N CYS A 132 -13.55 5.45 -0.80
CA CYS A 132 -14.88 5.64 -1.38
C CYS A 132 -14.87 5.41 -2.89
N ALA A 133 -13.89 5.95 -3.62
CA ALA A 133 -13.79 5.76 -5.06
C ALA A 133 -13.57 4.29 -5.45
N VAL A 134 -12.67 3.58 -4.76
CA VAL A 134 -12.41 2.16 -4.99
C VAL A 134 -13.62 1.31 -4.60
N GLY A 135 -14.27 1.60 -3.46
CA GLY A 135 -15.45 0.87 -3.00
C GLY A 135 -16.65 1.05 -3.93
N LEU A 136 -16.95 2.29 -4.33
CA LEU A 136 -18.02 2.58 -5.30
C LEU A 136 -17.74 1.95 -6.67
N ALA A 137 -16.48 2.00 -7.14
CA ALA A 137 -16.09 1.30 -8.36
C ALA A 137 -16.20 -0.23 -8.23
N GLY A 138 -15.96 -0.77 -7.03
CA GLY A 138 -16.14 -2.19 -6.72
C GLY A 138 -17.59 -2.65 -6.82
N LEU A 139 -18.56 -1.78 -6.53
CA LEU A 139 -19.98 -2.07 -6.76
C LEU A 139 -20.28 -2.27 -8.25
N ALA A 140 -19.57 -1.55 -9.13
CA ALA A 140 -19.65 -1.71 -10.59
C ALA A 140 -18.76 -2.84 -11.13
N GLY A 141 -18.25 -3.71 -10.27
CA GLY A 141 -17.38 -4.84 -10.62
C GLY A 141 -15.95 -4.45 -10.93
N PRO A 142 -15.36 -4.86 -12.07
CA PRO A 142 -13.92 -4.73 -12.31
C PRO A 142 -13.44 -3.28 -12.41
N ALA A 143 -14.34 -2.28 -12.39
CA ALA A 143 -13.97 -0.87 -12.39
C ALA A 143 -13.07 -0.48 -11.20
N TRP A 144 -13.10 -1.24 -10.08
CA TRP A 144 -12.19 -1.01 -8.96
C TRP A 144 -10.70 -1.12 -9.35
N PHE A 145 -10.34 -1.96 -10.33
CA PHE A 145 -8.96 -2.07 -10.81
C PHE A 145 -8.45 -0.74 -11.37
N VAL A 146 -9.31 -0.02 -12.10
CA VAL A 146 -8.99 1.29 -12.67
C VAL A 146 -8.84 2.32 -11.57
N ALA A 147 -9.81 2.40 -10.64
CA ALA A 147 -9.74 3.31 -9.51
C ALA A 147 -8.48 3.06 -8.66
N TYR A 148 -8.22 1.80 -8.30
CA TYR A 148 -7.05 1.41 -7.52
C TYR A 148 -5.74 1.75 -8.24
N GLY A 149 -5.63 1.45 -9.53
CA GLY A 149 -4.44 1.75 -10.33
C GLY A 149 -4.13 3.24 -10.45
N LEU A 150 -5.16 4.09 -10.60
CA LEU A 150 -4.99 5.53 -10.83
C LEU A 150 -4.73 6.33 -9.54
N LEU A 151 -5.26 5.88 -8.41
CA LEU A 151 -5.27 6.65 -7.16
C LEU A 151 -4.01 6.44 -6.31
N GLY A 152 -3.13 5.50 -6.67
CA GLY A 152 -1.99 5.14 -5.84
C GLY A 152 -0.96 6.23 -5.59
N ALA A 153 -0.81 7.16 -6.52
CA ALA A 153 0.15 8.26 -6.40
C ALA A 153 -0.38 9.45 -5.57
N LEU A 154 -1.64 9.43 -5.09
CA LEU A 154 -2.25 10.55 -4.36
C LEU A 154 -1.42 10.98 -3.14
N ILE A 155 -1.10 10.02 -2.29
CA ILE A 155 -0.39 10.29 -1.03
C ILE A 155 1.09 10.58 -1.26
N PRO A 156 1.82 9.82 -2.09
CA PRO A 156 3.17 10.20 -2.50
C PRO A 156 3.25 11.61 -3.11
N ALA A 157 2.32 12.00 -3.99
CA ALA A 157 2.28 13.35 -4.54
C ALA A 157 2.02 14.43 -3.47
N LEU A 158 1.11 14.18 -2.52
CA LEU A 158 0.85 15.11 -1.41
C LEU A 158 2.11 15.35 -0.55
N VAL A 159 2.86 14.28 -0.30
CA VAL A 159 3.91 14.20 0.73
C VAL A 159 5.30 14.50 0.17
N VAL A 160 5.69 13.82 -0.91
CA VAL A 160 7.01 13.95 -1.55
C VAL A 160 7.06 15.23 -2.38
N ASP A 161 6.05 15.46 -3.21
CA ASP A 161 6.08 16.58 -4.16
C ASP A 161 5.68 17.91 -3.49
N ARG A 162 5.11 17.83 -2.29
CA ARG A 162 4.67 18.96 -1.45
C ARG A 162 3.75 19.95 -2.15
N VAL A 163 2.97 19.48 -3.11
CA VAL A 163 1.98 20.31 -3.79
C VAL A 163 0.83 20.66 -2.83
N PRO A 164 0.18 21.83 -2.99
CA PRO A 164 -1.04 22.15 -2.25
C PRO A 164 -2.08 21.03 -2.37
N ALA A 165 -2.87 20.79 -1.32
CA ALA A 165 -3.75 19.61 -1.26
C ALA A 165 -4.69 19.55 -2.48
N TYR A 166 -5.32 20.67 -2.83
CA TYR A 166 -6.21 20.75 -4.00
C TYR A 166 -5.55 20.43 -5.35
N ARG A 167 -4.22 20.52 -5.47
CA ARG A 167 -3.48 20.15 -6.70
C ARG A 167 -2.96 18.70 -6.69
N ALA A 168 -2.94 18.04 -5.54
CA ALA A 168 -2.39 16.69 -5.41
C ALA A 168 -3.11 15.65 -6.29
N PRO A 169 -4.47 15.63 -6.39
CA PRO A 169 -5.17 14.66 -7.23
C PRO A 169 -4.84 14.81 -8.72
N GLY A 170 -4.90 16.04 -9.25
CA GLY A 170 -4.60 16.30 -10.66
C GLY A 170 -3.14 15.95 -11.02
N ARG A 171 -2.21 16.12 -10.08
CA ARG A 171 -0.81 15.71 -10.26
C ARG A 171 -0.64 14.20 -10.24
N ALA A 172 -1.26 13.52 -9.27
CA ALA A 172 -1.21 12.06 -9.17
C ALA A 172 -1.76 11.40 -10.44
N LEU A 173 -2.93 11.86 -10.92
CA LEU A 173 -3.55 11.36 -12.15
C LEU A 173 -2.66 11.59 -13.38
N ARG A 174 -2.09 12.79 -13.51
CA ARG A 174 -1.19 13.11 -14.64
C ARG A 174 0.04 12.20 -14.66
N LEU A 175 0.64 11.93 -13.50
CA LEU A 175 1.79 11.03 -13.41
C LEU A 175 1.40 9.58 -13.69
N ALA A 176 0.24 9.13 -13.21
CA ALA A 176 -0.26 7.79 -13.47
C ALA A 176 -0.46 7.52 -14.98
N VAL A 177 -0.93 8.53 -15.72
CA VAL A 177 -1.20 8.40 -17.17
C VAL A 177 0.06 8.65 -18.03
N ARG A 178 0.97 9.53 -17.61
CA ARG A 178 2.17 9.92 -18.42
C ARG A 178 3.07 8.75 -18.82
N GLY A 179 3.10 7.68 -18.02
CA GLY A 179 3.86 6.46 -18.32
C GLY A 179 3.06 5.40 -19.08
N GLY A 180 1.98 5.76 -19.78
CA GLY A 180 1.11 4.82 -20.48
C GLY A 180 0.39 3.84 -19.56
N GLY A 181 0.14 4.23 -18.30
CA GLY A 181 -0.49 3.36 -17.30
C GLY A 181 0.45 2.34 -16.65
N ARG A 182 1.77 2.35 -16.95
CA ARG A 182 2.76 1.44 -16.34
C ARG A 182 2.69 1.42 -14.82
N ALA A 183 2.59 2.59 -14.18
CA ALA A 183 2.49 2.68 -12.72
C ALA A 183 1.24 1.96 -12.20
N GLY A 184 0.10 2.17 -12.85
CA GLY A 184 -1.14 1.44 -12.52
C GLY A 184 -0.97 -0.07 -12.69
N ALA A 185 -0.38 -0.52 -13.80
CA ALA A 185 -0.16 -1.93 -14.08
C ALA A 185 0.77 -2.60 -13.05
N ILE A 186 1.87 -1.96 -12.66
CA ILE A 186 2.79 -2.48 -11.63
C ILE A 186 2.11 -2.53 -10.26
N ARG A 187 1.32 -1.51 -9.91
CA ARG A 187 0.55 -1.50 -8.67
C ARG A 187 -0.47 -2.65 -8.63
N LEU A 188 -1.15 -2.90 -9.75
CA LEU A 188 -2.07 -4.03 -9.89
C LEU A 188 -1.36 -5.38 -9.81
N LEU A 189 -0.17 -5.51 -10.42
CA LEU A 189 0.65 -6.70 -10.31
C LEU A 189 1.10 -6.94 -8.85
N GLY A 190 1.53 -5.90 -8.15
CA GLY A 190 1.88 -5.96 -6.73
C GLY A 190 0.68 -6.40 -5.88
N TYR A 191 -0.51 -5.85 -6.15
CA TYR A 191 -1.75 -6.25 -5.49
C TYR A 191 -2.13 -7.70 -5.79
N LEU A 192 -1.99 -8.15 -7.04
CA LEU A 192 -2.29 -9.53 -7.44
C LEU A 192 -1.34 -10.54 -6.77
N GLY A 193 -0.03 -10.28 -6.82
CA GLY A 193 0.96 -11.14 -6.16
C GLY A 193 0.71 -11.22 -4.66
N TRP A 194 0.34 -10.09 -4.06
CA TRP A 194 -0.12 -10.05 -2.69
C TRP A 194 -1.40 -10.85 -2.45
N TRP A 195 -2.44 -10.68 -3.26
CA TRP A 195 -3.71 -11.39 -3.10
C TRP A 195 -3.52 -12.91 -3.15
N LEU A 196 -2.64 -13.40 -4.02
CA LEU A 196 -2.25 -14.81 -4.08
C LEU A 196 -1.54 -15.27 -2.79
N LEU A 197 -0.60 -14.48 -2.27
CA LEU A 197 0.04 -14.75 -0.98
C LEU A 197 -0.98 -14.76 0.17
N ARG A 198 -1.93 -13.82 0.15
CA ARG A 198 -2.99 -13.70 1.14
C ARG A 198 -3.85 -14.97 1.19
N LEU A 199 -4.28 -15.46 0.02
CA LEU A 199 -5.02 -16.72 -0.09
C LEU A 199 -4.18 -17.92 0.34
N GLY A 200 -2.94 -18.01 -0.14
CA GLY A 200 -2.04 -19.13 0.16
C GLY A 200 -1.73 -19.25 1.64
N VAL A 201 -1.37 -18.16 2.30
CA VAL A 201 -1.05 -18.16 3.74
C VAL A 201 -2.31 -18.26 4.58
N GLY A 202 -3.37 -17.51 4.25
CA GLY A 202 -4.62 -17.50 5.01
C GLY A 202 -5.30 -18.86 5.04
N LEU A 203 -5.50 -19.46 3.86
CA LEU A 203 -6.13 -20.78 3.73
C LEU A 203 -5.16 -21.91 4.09
N GLY A 204 -3.89 -21.80 3.66
CA GLY A 204 -2.88 -22.82 3.91
C GLY A 204 -2.58 -23.02 5.38
N ALA A 205 -2.53 -21.95 6.19
CA ALA A 205 -2.35 -22.07 7.63
C ALA A 205 -3.52 -22.82 8.29
N TYR A 206 -4.76 -22.49 7.93
CA TYR A 206 -5.95 -23.16 8.47
C TYR A 206 -6.00 -24.64 8.10
N HIS A 207 -5.92 -24.96 6.80
CA HIS A 207 -5.98 -26.35 6.33
C HIS A 207 -4.76 -27.16 6.78
N GLY A 208 -3.59 -26.53 6.87
CA GLY A 208 -2.38 -27.16 7.42
C GLY A 208 -2.58 -27.59 8.88
N LEU A 209 -3.13 -26.71 9.72
CA LEU A 209 -3.48 -27.04 11.10
C LEU A 209 -4.53 -28.16 11.19
N GLN A 210 -5.53 -28.12 10.31
CA GLN A 210 -6.56 -29.16 10.23
C GLN A 210 -5.96 -30.53 9.88
N LEU A 211 -5.01 -30.58 8.95
CA LEU A 211 -4.33 -31.81 8.54
C LEU A 211 -3.47 -32.42 9.65
N LEU A 212 -2.91 -31.60 10.54
CA LEU A 212 -2.10 -32.09 11.66
C LEU A 212 -2.94 -32.73 12.78
N GLY A 213 -4.26 -32.49 12.81
CA GLY A 213 -5.17 -33.12 13.76
C GLY A 213 -4.89 -32.81 15.24
N LEU A 214 -4.19 -31.69 15.53
CA LEU A 214 -3.70 -31.37 16.89
C LEU A 214 -4.82 -30.95 17.85
N PHE A 215 -5.91 -30.37 17.34
CA PHE A 215 -7.07 -29.91 18.11
C PHE A 215 -8.27 -29.69 17.17
N ASP A 216 -9.45 -29.37 17.75
CA ASP A 216 -10.65 -29.04 16.97
C ASP A 216 -10.51 -27.66 16.29
N VAL A 217 -9.93 -27.67 15.09
CA VAL A 217 -9.71 -26.47 14.28
C VAL A 217 -11.03 -25.80 13.90
N GLN A 218 -12.14 -26.55 13.79
CA GLN A 218 -13.44 -26.01 13.41
C GLN A 218 -14.01 -25.13 14.53
N ALA A 219 -13.89 -25.57 15.79
CA ALA A 219 -14.28 -24.76 16.95
C ALA A 219 -13.47 -23.45 17.05
N TRP A 220 -12.24 -23.42 16.52
CA TRP A 220 -11.33 -22.28 16.54
C TRP A 220 -11.22 -21.55 15.19
N ALA A 221 -12.12 -21.81 14.24
CA ALA A 221 -11.98 -21.31 12.88
C ALA A 221 -11.97 -19.78 12.79
N LEU A 222 -12.84 -19.11 13.54
CA LEU A 222 -12.91 -17.64 13.57
C LEU A 222 -11.62 -16.98 14.10
N PRO A 223 -11.12 -17.31 15.32
CA PRO A 223 -9.89 -16.68 15.82
C PRO A 223 -8.67 -17.06 14.98
N ILE A 224 -8.53 -18.30 14.51
CA ILE A 224 -7.41 -18.72 13.66
C ILE A 224 -7.42 -17.94 12.36
N ALA A 225 -8.55 -17.92 11.64
CA ALA A 225 -8.68 -17.16 10.42
C ALA A 225 -8.35 -15.68 10.68
N THR A 226 -8.94 -15.07 11.70
CA THR A 226 -8.69 -13.66 12.04
C THR A 226 -7.21 -13.38 12.26
N VAL A 227 -6.51 -14.21 13.03
CA VAL A 227 -5.06 -14.07 13.25
C VAL A 227 -4.29 -14.21 11.95
N CYS A 228 -4.59 -15.20 11.12
CA CYS A 228 -3.94 -15.41 9.83
C CYS A 228 -4.15 -14.21 8.90
N TRP A 229 -5.39 -13.78 8.69
CA TRP A 229 -5.72 -12.64 7.82
C TRP A 229 -5.09 -11.35 8.34
N VAL A 230 -5.11 -11.09 9.65
CA VAL A 230 -4.46 -9.91 10.26
C VAL A 230 -2.95 -9.95 10.09
N ALA A 231 -2.30 -11.06 10.40
CA ALA A 231 -0.84 -11.19 10.33
C ALA A 231 -0.34 -10.95 8.90
N VAL A 232 -1.06 -11.52 7.94
CA VAL A 232 -0.77 -11.39 6.51
C VAL A 232 -0.99 -9.92 6.11
N ASN A 233 -2.17 -9.34 6.38
CA ASN A 233 -2.50 -7.95 6.03
C ASN A 233 -1.56 -6.92 6.68
N ALA A 234 -1.07 -7.19 7.89
CA ALA A 234 -0.17 -6.33 8.63
C ALA A 234 1.18 -6.10 7.94
N VAL A 235 1.62 -7.02 7.09
CA VAL A 235 2.84 -6.88 6.29
C VAL A 235 2.52 -6.28 4.93
N ALA A 236 1.43 -6.68 4.31
CA ALA A 236 1.15 -6.32 2.95
C ALA A 236 0.63 -4.91 2.74
N TYR A 237 -0.23 -4.40 3.63
CA TYR A 237 -0.67 -3.02 3.48
C TYR A 237 0.51 -2.05 3.54
N PRO A 238 1.46 -2.20 4.47
CA PRO A 238 2.73 -1.49 4.41
C PRO A 238 3.54 -1.73 3.13
N ALA A 239 3.64 -2.96 2.65
CA ALA A 239 4.42 -3.28 1.45
C ALA A 239 3.86 -2.59 0.21
N LEU A 240 2.53 -2.60 0.03
CA LEU A 240 1.84 -1.90 -1.05
C LEU A 240 1.98 -0.38 -0.93
N ALA A 241 1.90 0.17 0.28
CA ALA A 241 2.16 1.58 0.52
C ALA A 241 3.62 1.98 0.20
N CYS A 242 4.59 1.12 0.51
CA CYS A 242 5.99 1.28 0.09
C CYS A 242 6.14 1.21 -1.43
N LEU A 243 5.45 0.27 -2.08
CA LEU A 243 5.46 0.16 -3.54
C LEU A 243 4.95 1.45 -4.19
N ASP A 244 3.87 2.05 -3.69
CA ASP A 244 3.34 3.31 -4.20
C ASP A 244 4.35 4.46 -4.11
N ALA A 245 5.03 4.54 -2.97
CA ALA A 245 6.04 5.55 -2.73
C ALA A 245 7.24 5.41 -3.69
N VAL A 246 7.77 4.20 -3.82
CA VAL A 246 8.88 3.86 -4.72
C VAL A 246 8.47 4.11 -6.18
N LEU A 247 7.29 3.63 -6.58
CA LEU A 247 6.78 3.76 -7.93
C LEU A 247 6.53 5.22 -8.32
N HIS A 248 6.06 6.04 -7.39
CA HIS A 248 5.91 7.48 -7.60
C HIS A 248 7.27 8.15 -7.87
N LEU A 249 8.28 7.85 -7.06
CA LEU A 249 9.63 8.39 -7.25
C LEU A 249 10.24 7.92 -8.57
N GLU A 250 10.10 6.64 -8.92
CA GLU A 250 10.58 6.09 -10.18
C GLU A 250 9.89 6.74 -11.39
N THR A 251 8.57 6.93 -11.31
CA THR A 251 7.80 7.62 -12.35
C THR A 251 8.33 9.03 -12.55
N ARG A 252 8.70 9.74 -11.48
CA ARG A 252 9.32 11.07 -11.57
C ARG A 252 10.74 11.04 -12.10
N MET A 253 11.53 10.00 -11.83
CA MET A 253 12.84 9.84 -12.49
C MET A 253 12.66 9.69 -14.00
N ARG A 254 11.76 8.80 -14.44
CA ARG A 254 11.51 8.56 -15.87
C ARG A 254 10.91 9.75 -16.60
N SER A 255 9.92 10.43 -16.00
CA SER A 255 9.12 11.44 -16.71
C SER A 255 9.51 12.88 -16.41
N GLU A 256 10.19 13.15 -15.28
CA GLU A 256 10.56 14.50 -14.84
C GLU A 256 12.07 14.66 -14.60
N GLY A 257 12.89 13.65 -14.91
CA GLY A 257 14.35 13.69 -14.72
C GLY A 257 14.76 13.99 -13.28
N LEU A 258 14.03 13.44 -12.30
CA LEU A 258 14.31 13.68 -10.87
C LEU A 258 15.74 13.26 -10.49
N ASP A 259 16.25 12.17 -11.06
CA ASP A 259 17.62 11.69 -10.92
C ASP A 259 18.66 12.72 -11.37
N ILE A 260 18.45 13.35 -12.54
CA ILE A 260 19.32 14.42 -13.07
C ILE A 260 19.26 15.65 -12.16
N ARG A 261 18.08 16.00 -11.64
CA ARG A 261 17.94 17.12 -10.71
C ARG A 261 18.67 16.88 -9.39
N LEU A 262 18.61 15.65 -8.87
CA LEU A 262 19.30 15.28 -7.64
C LEU A 262 20.81 15.21 -7.82
N SER A 263 21.32 14.80 -8.99
CA SER A 263 22.77 14.77 -9.26
C SER A 263 23.37 16.16 -9.46
N ARG A 264 22.57 17.13 -9.91
CA ARG A 264 23.00 18.53 -10.14
C ARG A 264 22.70 19.47 -8.97
N ALA A 265 22.12 18.96 -7.89
CA ALA A 265 21.76 19.80 -6.74
C ALA A 265 23.02 20.30 -6.01
N PRO A 266 23.15 21.61 -5.74
CA PRO A 266 24.24 22.13 -4.93
C PRO A 266 24.28 21.49 -3.53
N ALA A 267 25.49 21.35 -2.98
CA ALA A 267 25.65 20.94 -1.59
C ALA A 267 24.96 21.94 -0.65
N GLY A 268 24.24 21.42 0.36
CA GLY A 268 23.56 22.25 1.36
C GLY A 268 22.11 22.64 1.05
N VAL A 269 21.57 22.30 -0.12
CA VAL A 269 20.13 22.51 -0.40
C VAL A 269 19.29 21.64 0.55
N PRO A 270 18.31 22.21 1.28
CA PRO A 270 17.48 21.44 2.19
C PRO A 270 16.74 20.31 1.46
N GLU A 271 16.79 19.09 2.00
CA GLU A 271 16.12 17.90 1.46
C GLU A 271 14.63 18.12 1.09
N PRO A 272 13.82 18.83 1.91
CA PRO A 272 12.48 19.25 1.53
C PRO A 272 12.32 19.83 0.13
N VAL A 273 13.31 20.61 -0.30
CA VAL A 273 13.28 21.41 -1.52
C VAL A 273 13.71 20.56 -2.72
N LEU A 274 14.60 19.59 -2.50
CA LEU A 274 15.11 18.70 -3.54
C LEU A 274 14.02 17.84 -4.19
N LEU A 275 13.10 17.34 -3.36
CA LEU A 275 12.01 16.48 -3.81
C LEU A 275 10.75 17.26 -4.20
N ALA A 276 10.60 18.51 -3.75
CA ALA A 276 9.45 19.33 -4.10
C ALA A 276 9.38 19.61 -5.62
N VAL A 277 8.16 19.83 -6.11
CA VAL A 277 7.95 20.33 -7.47
C VAL A 277 8.20 21.83 -7.49
N ARG A 278 8.97 22.31 -8.48
CA ARG A 278 9.13 23.75 -8.70
C ARG A 278 7.76 24.33 -9.08
N ARG A 279 7.35 25.38 -8.35
CA ARG A 279 6.07 26.06 -8.54
C ARG A 279 5.98 26.66 -9.93
#